data_AF-A0A1E5P2K2-F1
#
_entry.id   AF-A0A1E5P2K2-F1
#
_cell.length_a   1.000
_cell.length_b   1.000
_cell.length_c   1.000
_cell.angle_alpha   90.00
_cell.angle_beta   90.00
_cell.angle_gamma   90.00
#
_symmetry.space_group_name_H-M   'P 1'
#
loop_
_entity.id
_entity.type
_entity.pdbx_description
1 polymer ?
#
loop_
_entity_poly.entity_id
_entity_poly.type
_entity_poly.pdbx_seq_one_letter_code
_entity_poly.pdbx_strand_id
1 'polypeptide(L)'
;MALDKGLDWLLDDLTSRVEHVRHALVLSNDGLVTGASTGLAREDAEHLAAVSSGLHSLAKGSGRHFHAGKVRQTMVEFDEGVLFVTAAGDGSCLCVLSAAEADIGQVAYEMTLLVNRVGEHLGVAARQPGLAAGSEL
;
A
#
# COMPACT_ATOMS: atom_id res chain seq x y z
N MET A 1 7.96 -1.90 16.65
CA MET A 1 7.79 -1.21 15.36
C MET A 1 6.30 -0.98 15.22
N ALA A 2 5.87 0.24 15.51
CA ALA A 2 4.46 0.57 15.70
C ALA A 2 3.75 0.60 14.35
N LEU A 3 2.54 0.03 14.27
CA LEU A 3 1.57 0.47 13.28
C LEU A 3 1.52 2.00 13.38
N ASP A 4 1.89 2.69 12.30
CA ASP A 4 1.73 4.13 12.26
C ASP A 4 0.22 4.39 12.13
N LYS A 5 -0.44 4.65 13.27
CA LYS A 5 -1.87 5.01 13.32
C LYS A 5 -2.20 6.18 12.38
N GLY A 6 -1.19 6.93 11.92
CA GLY A 6 -1.33 7.97 10.91
C GLY A 6 -1.70 7.46 9.51
N LEU A 7 -1.58 6.16 9.19
CA LEU A 7 -1.96 5.62 7.88
C LEU A 7 -3.32 4.91 7.87
N ASP A 8 -3.73 4.33 9.00
CA ASP A 8 -4.97 3.54 9.08
C ASP A 8 -6.20 4.38 8.69
N TRP A 9 -6.27 5.63 9.13
CA TRP A 9 -7.39 6.52 8.79
C TRP A 9 -7.47 6.86 7.29
N LEU A 10 -6.33 6.93 6.60
CA LEU A 10 -6.28 7.17 5.15
C LEU A 10 -6.80 5.95 4.37
N LEU A 11 -6.56 4.75 4.91
CA LEU A 11 -7.04 3.49 4.33
C LEU A 11 -8.53 3.31 4.58
N ASP A 12 -9.03 3.69 5.75
CA ASP A 12 -10.46 3.72 6.06
C ASP A 12 -11.23 4.77 5.23
N ASP A 13 -10.59 5.90 4.97
CA ASP A 13 -11.10 6.93 4.07
C ASP A 13 -11.22 6.42 2.62
N LEU A 14 -10.29 5.58 2.15
CA LEU A 14 -10.40 4.92 0.84
C LEU A 14 -11.57 3.93 0.80
N THR A 15 -11.66 3.04 1.78
CA THR A 15 -12.71 2.00 1.83
C THR A 15 -14.12 2.59 1.98
N SER A 16 -14.23 3.76 2.62
CA SER A 16 -15.51 4.46 2.77
C SER A 16 -15.92 5.28 1.55
N ARG A 17 -14.96 5.83 0.78
CA ARG A 17 -15.26 6.64 -0.42
C ARG A 17 -15.53 5.83 -1.66
N VAL A 18 -14.86 4.69 -1.81
CA VAL A 18 -14.92 3.89 -3.04
C VAL A 18 -15.82 2.70 -2.78
N GLU A 19 -17.02 2.76 -3.36
CA GLU A 19 -17.95 1.64 -3.33
C GLU A 19 -17.25 0.37 -3.85
N HIS A 20 -17.54 -0.75 -3.20
CA HIS A 20 -16.95 -2.07 -3.52
C HIS A 20 -15.46 -2.28 -3.16
N VAL A 21 -14.74 -1.28 -2.62
CA VAL A 21 -13.44 -1.55 -1.98
C VAL A 21 -13.69 -2.22 -0.62
N ARG A 22 -13.19 -3.44 -0.44
CA ARG A 22 -13.39 -4.23 0.78
C ARG A 22 -12.28 -3.98 1.80
N HIS A 23 -11.03 -3.99 1.34
CA HIS A 23 -9.87 -3.86 2.21
C HIS A 23 -8.76 -3.06 1.53
N ALA A 24 -7.99 -2.34 2.34
CA ALA A 24 -6.78 -1.67 1.90
C ALA A 24 -5.68 -1.83 2.95
N LEU A 25 -4.43 -1.99 2.51
CA LEU A 25 -3.27 -1.98 3.39
C LEU A 25 -2.05 -1.33 2.72
N VAL A 26 -1.21 -0.72 3.54
CA VAL A 26 0.16 -0.35 3.17
C VAL A 26 1.11 -1.37 3.80
N LEU A 27 2.10 -1.77 3.02
CA LEU A 27 3.12 -2.71 3.43
C LEU A 27 4.50 -2.23 2.99
N SER A 28 5.55 -2.70 3.65
CA SER A 28 6.92 -2.57 3.17
C SER A 28 7.26 -3.64 2.14
N ASN A 29 8.32 -3.43 1.37
CA ASN A 29 8.78 -4.36 0.32
C ASN A 29 9.18 -5.75 0.86
N ASP A 30 9.48 -5.89 2.15
CA ASP A 30 9.75 -7.16 2.82
C ASP A 30 8.48 -7.89 3.30
N GLY A 31 7.28 -7.30 3.08
CA GLY A 31 6.00 -7.92 3.40
C GLY A 31 5.47 -7.63 4.80
N LEU A 32 6.03 -6.66 5.52
CA LEU A 32 5.47 -6.24 6.82
C LEU A 32 4.35 -5.22 6.62
N VAL A 33 3.25 -5.39 7.35
CA VAL A 33 2.12 -4.44 7.37
C VAL A 33 2.56 -3.16 8.08
N THR A 34 2.38 -2.02 7.43
CA THR A 34 2.66 -0.69 8.01
C THR A 34 1.38 0.11 8.32
N GLY A 35 0.27 -0.22 7.67
CA GLY A 35 -1.07 0.27 8.00
C GLY A 35 -2.14 -0.59 7.32
N ALA A 36 -3.32 -0.69 7.92
CA ALA A 36 -4.43 -1.48 7.39
C ALA A 36 -5.78 -0.81 7.67
N SER A 37 -6.73 -0.96 6.75
CA SER A 37 -8.12 -0.56 6.99
C SER A 37 -8.73 -1.38 8.13
N THR A 38 -9.53 -0.74 8.98
CA THR A 38 -10.16 -1.30 10.18
C THR A 38 -10.97 -2.58 9.91
N GLY A 39 -11.54 -2.73 8.71
CA GLY A 39 -12.30 -3.91 8.31
C GLY A 39 -11.47 -5.15 8.00
N LEU A 40 -10.13 -5.06 7.96
CA LEU A 40 -9.23 -6.15 7.67
C LEU A 40 -8.64 -6.72 8.97
N ALA A 41 -8.94 -7.98 9.27
CA ALA A 41 -8.36 -8.64 10.44
C ALA A 41 -6.83 -8.71 10.32
N ARG A 42 -6.14 -8.68 11.46
CA ARG A 42 -4.68 -8.63 11.48
C ARG A 42 -4.02 -9.81 10.75
N GLU A 43 -4.53 -11.02 10.96
CA GLU A 43 -4.02 -12.23 10.32
C GLU A 43 -4.17 -12.17 8.79
N ASP A 44 -5.33 -11.68 8.32
CA ASP A 44 -5.59 -11.49 6.89
C ASP A 44 -4.71 -10.39 6.31
N ALA A 45 -4.45 -9.31 7.06
CA ALA A 45 -3.54 -8.24 6.65
C ALA A 45 -2.11 -8.76 6.48
N GLU A 46 -1.61 -9.56 7.42
CA GLU A 46 -0.29 -10.18 7.35
C GLU A 46 -0.20 -11.14 6.15
N HIS A 47 -1.24 -11.94 5.90
CA HIS A 47 -1.31 -12.80 4.73
C HIS A 47 -1.32 -12.01 3.42
N LEU A 48 -2.17 -10.99 3.32
CA LEU A 48 -2.30 -10.17 2.12
C LEU A 48 -1.03 -9.36 1.84
N ALA A 49 -0.30 -8.94 2.88
CA ALA A 49 1.00 -8.30 2.74
C ALA A 49 2.05 -9.24 2.14
N ALA A 50 2.13 -10.48 2.63
CA ALA A 50 3.05 -11.48 2.08
C ALA A 50 2.76 -11.80 0.59
N VAL A 51 1.48 -11.95 0.24
CA VAL A 51 1.06 -12.15 -1.16
C VAL A 51 1.43 -10.93 -2.01
N SER A 52 1.13 -9.73 -1.54
CA SER A 52 1.35 -8.48 -2.28
C SER A 52 2.83 -8.20 -2.53
N SER A 53 3.70 -8.42 -1.54
CA SER A 53 5.15 -8.24 -1.69
C SER A 53 5.76 -9.23 -2.68
N GLY A 54 5.28 -10.48 -2.68
CA GLY A 54 5.64 -11.51 -3.64
C GLY A 54 5.25 -11.12 -5.07
N LEU A 55 4.00 -10.74 -5.29
CA LEU A 55 3.49 -10.28 -6.60
C LEU A 55 4.30 -9.08 -7.13
N HIS A 56 4.53 -8.09 -6.29
CA HIS A 56 5.29 -6.90 -6.68
C HIS A 56 6.75 -7.23 -7.02
N SER A 57 7.38 -8.16 -6.28
CA SER A 57 8.75 -8.61 -6.53
C SER A 57 8.88 -9.37 -7.85
N LEU A 58 7.93 -10.28 -8.14
CA LEU A 58 7.87 -10.99 -9.41
C LEU A 58 7.67 -10.03 -10.59
N ALA A 59 6.73 -9.09 -10.47
CA ALA A 59 6.49 -8.08 -11.50
C ALA A 59 7.75 -7.20 -11.75
N LYS A 60 8.44 -6.77 -10.68
CA LYS A 60 9.71 -6.04 -10.77
C LYS A 60 10.79 -6.85 -11.47
N GLY A 61 10.88 -8.15 -11.17
CA GLY A 61 11.80 -9.09 -11.83
C GLY A 61 11.55 -9.16 -13.34
N SER A 62 10.31 -9.39 -13.73
CA SER A 62 9.89 -9.44 -15.14
C SER A 62 10.16 -8.12 -15.87
N GLY A 63 9.81 -6.98 -15.27
CA GLY A 63 10.05 -5.66 -15.87
C GLY A 63 11.53 -5.40 -16.16
N ARG A 64 12.44 -5.82 -15.26
CA ARG A 64 13.89 -5.76 -15.50
C ARG A 64 14.34 -6.73 -16.58
N HIS A 65 13.88 -7.98 -16.51
CA HIS A 65 14.31 -9.04 -17.41
C HIS A 65 13.93 -8.76 -18.87
N PHE A 66 12.72 -8.25 -19.09
CA PHE A 66 12.20 -7.96 -20.44
C PHE A 66 12.42 -6.49 -20.86
N HIS A 67 13.20 -5.71 -20.11
CA HIS A 67 13.44 -4.29 -20.37
C HIS A 67 12.14 -3.45 -20.51
N ALA A 68 11.08 -3.82 -19.80
CA ALA A 68 9.77 -3.17 -19.85
C ALA A 68 9.62 -2.01 -18.85
N GLY A 69 10.70 -1.66 -18.13
CA GLY A 69 10.73 -0.53 -17.21
C GLY A 69 10.19 -0.85 -15.81
N LYS A 70 9.68 0.17 -15.12
CA LYS A 70 9.19 0.07 -13.73
C LYS A 70 7.75 -0.45 -13.71
N VAL A 71 7.43 -1.28 -12.72
CA VAL A 71 6.06 -1.72 -12.46
C VAL A 71 5.21 -0.52 -12.08
N ARG A 72 4.13 -0.30 -12.82
CA ARG A 72 3.13 0.72 -12.50
C ARG A 72 2.09 0.19 -11.53
N GLN A 73 1.59 -1.02 -11.78
CA GLN A 73 0.55 -1.67 -11.00
C GLN A 73 0.52 -3.16 -11.37
N THR A 74 0.19 -4.01 -10.40
CA THR A 74 -0.21 -5.40 -10.60
C THR A 74 -1.70 -5.51 -10.31
N MET A 75 -2.43 -6.26 -11.13
CA MET A 75 -3.86 -6.53 -10.96
C MET A 75 -4.09 -8.04 -11.07
N VAL A 76 -4.82 -8.61 -10.12
CA VAL A 76 -5.22 -10.01 -10.12
C VAL A 76 -6.74 -10.07 -10.00
N GLU A 77 -7.39 -10.63 -11.02
CA GLU A 77 -8.83 -10.84 -11.04
C GLU A 77 -9.16 -12.22 -10.47
N PHE A 78 -10.14 -12.24 -9.58
CA PHE A 78 -10.79 -13.42 -9.03
C PHE A 78 -12.26 -13.41 -9.48
N ASP A 79 -12.94 -14.55 -9.35
CA ASP A 79 -14.36 -14.65 -9.70
C ASP A 79 -15.23 -13.62 -8.94
N GLU A 80 -14.85 -13.25 -7.72
CA GLU A 80 -15.63 -12.37 -6.84
C GLU A 80 -14.86 -11.13 -6.36
N GLY A 81 -13.75 -10.78 -7.01
CA GLY A 81 -12.96 -9.62 -6.59
C GLY A 81 -11.74 -9.32 -7.44
N VAL A 82 -11.15 -8.15 -7.20
CA VAL A 82 -9.92 -7.73 -7.86
C VAL A 82 -8.94 -7.21 -6.82
N LEU A 83 -7.72 -7.76 -6.86
CA LEU A 83 -6.59 -7.33 -6.04
C LEU A 83 -5.67 -6.42 -6.84
N PHE A 84 -5.41 -5.25 -6.30
CA PHE A 84 -4.50 -4.26 -6.86
C PHE A 84 -3.27 -4.12 -5.97
N VAL A 85 -2.08 -4.10 -6.58
CA VAL A 85 -0.84 -3.81 -5.87
C VAL A 85 -0.05 -2.76 -6.64
N THR A 86 0.28 -1.65 -5.99
CA THR A 86 1.05 -0.55 -6.58
C THR A 86 2.15 -0.07 -5.63
N ALA A 87 3.19 0.56 -6.19
CA ALA A 87 4.24 1.17 -5.37
C ALA A 87 3.68 2.39 -4.61
N ALA A 88 4.01 2.52 -3.33
CA ALA A 88 3.53 3.58 -2.44
C ALA A 88 4.67 4.42 -1.84
N GLY A 89 5.65 4.77 -2.68
CA GLY A 89 6.90 5.40 -2.26
C GLY A 89 8.10 4.46 -2.30
N ASP A 90 9.25 4.95 -1.84
CA ASP A 90 10.48 4.15 -1.78
C ASP A 90 10.43 3.19 -0.61
N GLY A 91 10.26 1.89 -0.92
CA GLY A 91 10.28 0.83 0.09
C GLY A 91 8.91 0.29 0.48
N SER A 92 7.83 0.82 -0.06
CA SER A 92 6.44 0.48 0.31
C SER A 92 5.56 0.18 -0.90
N CYS A 93 4.48 -0.57 -0.64
CA CYS A 93 3.42 -0.87 -1.58
C CYS A 93 2.06 -0.59 -0.94
N LEU A 94 1.10 -0.17 -1.76
CA LEU A 94 -0.32 -0.12 -1.43
C LEU A 94 -0.99 -1.34 -2.07
N CYS A 95 -1.78 -2.05 -1.27
CA CYS A 95 -2.61 -3.15 -1.70
C CYS A 95 -4.07 -2.84 -1.42
N VAL A 96 -4.94 -3.11 -2.40
CA VAL A 96 -6.39 -2.90 -2.31
C VAL A 96 -7.11 -4.13 -2.84
N LEU A 97 -8.05 -4.67 -2.07
CA LEU A 97 -8.97 -5.71 -2.50
C LEU A 97 -10.36 -5.12 -2.67
N SER A 98 -10.94 -5.34 -3.84
CA SER A 98 -12.28 -4.88 -4.21
C SER A 98 -13.17 -6.06 -4.62
N ALA A 99 -14.48 -5.82 -4.68
CA ALA A 99 -15.44 -6.74 -5.31
C ALA A 99 -15.29 -6.71 -6.84
N ALA A 100 -15.81 -7.73 -7.52
CA ALA A 100 -15.72 -7.87 -8.98
C ALA A 100 -16.47 -6.74 -9.73
N GLU A 101 -17.46 -6.14 -9.08
CA GLU A 101 -18.31 -5.08 -9.63
C GLU A 101 -17.68 -3.68 -9.53
N ALA A 102 -16.52 -3.56 -8.88
CA ALA A 102 -15.87 -2.27 -8.67
C ALA A 102 -15.46 -1.62 -9.99
N ASP A 103 -15.67 -0.30 -10.10
CA ASP A 103 -15.10 0.48 -11.20
C ASP A 103 -13.57 0.54 -11.05
N ILE A 104 -12.88 -0.27 -11.86
CA ILE A 104 -11.42 -0.39 -11.88
C ILE A 104 -10.75 0.98 -12.08
N GLY A 105 -11.33 1.85 -12.90
CA GLY A 105 -10.82 3.19 -13.17
C GLY A 105 -10.90 4.08 -11.93
N GLN A 106 -12.03 4.04 -11.22
CA GLN A 106 -12.21 4.77 -9.97
C GLN A 106 -11.27 4.26 -8.87
N VAL A 107 -11.14 2.94 -8.71
CA VAL A 107 -10.23 2.33 -7.73
C VAL A 107 -8.79 2.76 -8.02
N ALA A 108 -8.32 2.65 -9.27
CA ALA A 108 -6.97 3.05 -9.65
C ALA A 108 -6.72 4.56 -9.44
N TYR A 109 -7.71 5.41 -9.70
CA TYR A 109 -7.64 6.85 -9.46
C TYR A 109 -7.46 7.16 -7.97
N GLU A 110 -8.31 6.60 -7.11
CA GLU A 110 -8.24 6.81 -5.66
C GLU A 110 -6.97 6.21 -5.04
N MET A 111 -6.50 5.06 -5.54
CA MET A 111 -5.20 4.50 -5.18
C MET A 111 -4.05 5.47 -5.51
N THR A 112 -4.10 6.13 -6.67
CA THR A 112 -3.09 7.11 -7.06
C THR A 112 -3.09 8.30 -6.09
N LEU A 113 -4.26 8.81 -5.71
CA LEU A 113 -4.38 9.89 -4.72
C LEU A 113 -3.86 9.45 -3.35
N LEU A 114 -4.19 8.23 -2.92
CA LEU A 114 -3.75 7.68 -1.64
C LEU A 114 -2.23 7.53 -1.58
N VAL A 115 -1.61 6.97 -2.62
CA VAL A 115 -0.14 6.83 -2.70
C VAL A 115 0.56 8.17 -2.53
N ASN A 116 0.04 9.24 -3.13
CA ASN A 116 0.62 10.57 -2.96
C ASN A 116 0.55 11.04 -1.49
N ARG A 117 -0.57 10.83 -0.80
CA ARG A 117 -0.75 11.19 0.62
C ARG A 117 0.11 10.33 1.56
N VAL A 118 0.23 9.04 1.27
CA VAL A 118 1.11 8.11 2.00
C VAL A 118 2.57 8.54 1.85
N GLY A 119 2.99 8.92 0.64
CA GLY A 119 4.33 9.44 0.38
C GLY A 119 4.68 10.69 1.21
N GLU A 120 3.73 11.59 1.40
CA GLU A 120 3.90 12.75 2.28
C GLU A 120 4.08 12.35 3.75
N HIS A 121 3.27 11.41 4.26
CA HIS A 121 3.36 10.94 5.65
C HIS A 121 4.65 10.17 5.94
N LEU A 122 5.03 9.24 5.05
CA LEU A 122 6.28 8.48 5.18
C LEU A 122 7.51 9.37 5.02
N GLY A 123 7.45 10.34 4.10
CA GLY A 123 8.50 11.34 3.91
C GLY A 123 8.70 12.26 5.12
N VAL A 124 7.63 12.55 5.87
CA VAL A 124 7.69 13.29 7.14
C VAL A 124 8.29 12.44 8.26
N ALA A 125 7.90 11.18 8.40
CA ALA A 125 8.45 10.27 9.41
C ALA A 125 9.96 10.03 9.23
N ALA A 126 10.43 9.87 7.99
CA ALA A 126 11.86 9.73 7.69
C ALA A 126 12.67 11.01 7.98
N ARG A 127 11.99 12.17 8.12
CA ARG A 127 12.61 13.49 8.31
C ARG A 127 12.52 13.99 9.76
N GLN A 128 12.38 13.09 10.75
CA GLN A 128 12.81 13.36 12.12
C GLN A 128 14.28 12.94 12.31
N PRO A 129 15.28 13.78 11.95
CA PRO A 129 16.61 13.63 12.50
C PRO A 129 16.51 13.79 14.01
N GLY A 130 17.09 12.84 14.74
CA GLY A 130 16.97 12.76 16.19
C GLY A 130 17.24 14.09 16.88
N LEU A 131 16.39 14.43 17.84
CA LEU A 131 16.80 15.27 18.96
C LEU A 131 17.88 14.52 19.76
N ALA A 132 19.13 14.61 19.29
CA ALA A 132 20.37 14.47 20.03
C ALA A 132 21.40 15.27 19.21
N ALA A 133 22.06 16.31 19.70
CA ALA A 133 22.52 16.55 21.06
C ALA A 133 22.31 18.01 21.47
N GLY A 134 22.11 18.19 22.77
CA GLY A 134 22.11 19.47 23.43
C GLY A 134 23.38 20.28 23.14
N SER A 135 23.12 21.55 22.90
CA SER A 135 24.05 22.65 23.00
C SER A 135 24.65 22.75 24.41
N GLU A 136 25.89 23.25 24.44
CA GLU A 136 26.48 24.09 25.49
C GLU A 136 27.27 23.44 26.66
N LEU A 137 28.59 23.69 26.54
CA LEU A 137 29.64 23.94 27.55
C LEU A 137 30.52 22.76 27.99
#